data_AF-A0A6U5JUC9-F1
#
_entry.id   AF-A0A6U5JUC9-F1
#
_cell.length_a   1.000
_cell.length_b   1.000
_cell.length_c   1.000
_cell.angle_alpha   90.00
_cell.angle_beta   90.00
_cell.angle_gamma   90.00
#
_symmetry.space_group_name_H-M   'P 1'
#
loop_
_entity.id
_entity.type
_entity.pdbx_description
1 polymer ?
#
loop_
_entity_poly.entity_id
_entity_poly.type
_entity_poly.pdbx_seq_one_letter_code
_entity_poly.pdbx_strand_id
1 'polypeptide(L)'
;MNISMNAFRVRKKDRKTVRIGPKKRLTGAVMTINGRKREASQELLRLFEGRQLWTPPTTGEFDQRIREIATEVPVACSKKVHLFGKPFSLLYLTCVYGCSMETVKAVHRAYPKAIRQQCVAKRLLPLHAAARFGCAVDVLEYLIQYYPEALKTKDNECADSPLQRACYGLYRIHHEVRMGITHKYITIRYLHEKIKYLLRVDPPGVAEQFMPLNILCKTDPQHLSTELMEEVIRASPTAVTKCWEQDIYDSYGMVVADTTEPLTTLFAKPETPESILRLLLEICPDSLRRLPWNKVCWTRKLLLAEHKLSKLDPHSDGRSDLDPASYTKDYPVHAMVRCVESAWHLDRCMRHFEGELNHPDDTGNYALHIGIRHRLSFKALALLAKAEPKAVLTHDPMTGKYPLVAIAGRTRDRDSAETHAMEYSEANHLEAVYSVLRVKPQEIIETMRLGKA
;
A
#
# COMPACT_ATOMS: atom_id res chain seq x y z
N MET A 1 -65.05 -38.36 -18.81
CA MET A 1 -63.96 -37.41 -18.50
C MET A 1 -63.47 -36.86 -19.82
N ASN A 2 -63.89 -35.65 -20.15
CA ASN A 2 -63.89 -35.14 -21.52
C ASN A 2 -63.49 -33.66 -21.52
N ILE A 3 -62.73 -33.30 -22.55
CA ILE A 3 -62.67 -31.99 -23.22
C ILE A 3 -61.57 -31.00 -22.79
N SER A 4 -60.59 -30.96 -23.70
CA SER A 4 -59.63 -29.93 -24.03
C SER A 4 -60.27 -28.76 -24.81
N MET A 5 -59.53 -27.64 -24.88
CA MET A 5 -59.67 -26.47 -25.76
C MET A 5 -60.71 -25.41 -25.38
N ASN A 6 -60.26 -24.37 -24.68
CA ASN A 6 -60.86 -23.03 -24.71
C ASN A 6 -59.99 -22.10 -25.58
N ALA A 7 -60.50 -21.75 -26.76
CA ALA A 7 -59.96 -20.71 -27.61
C ALA A 7 -60.52 -19.33 -27.18
N PHE A 8 -59.62 -18.41 -26.87
CA PHE A 8 -59.91 -17.02 -26.51
C PHE A 8 -60.40 -16.23 -27.73
N ARG A 9 -61.66 -15.81 -27.72
CA ARG A 9 -62.26 -14.90 -28.71
C ARG A 9 -62.21 -13.46 -28.17
N VAL A 10 -61.19 -12.69 -28.57
CA VAL A 10 -61.06 -11.28 -28.20
C VAL A 10 -62.08 -10.43 -28.98
N ARG A 11 -63.04 -9.84 -28.25
CA ARG A 11 -63.95 -8.79 -28.77
C ARG A 11 -63.15 -7.49 -28.99
N LYS A 12 -63.15 -6.96 -30.22
CA LYS A 12 -62.74 -5.58 -30.52
C LYS A 12 -63.69 -4.62 -29.78
N LYS A 13 -63.14 -3.83 -28.85
CA LYS A 13 -63.83 -2.72 -28.18
C LYS A 13 -63.51 -1.43 -28.91
N ASP A 14 -64.55 -0.65 -29.19
CA ASP A 14 -64.53 0.61 -29.92
C ASP A 14 -63.53 1.62 -29.35
N ARG A 15 -62.58 2.06 -30.19
CA ARG A 15 -61.77 3.25 -29.93
C ARG A 15 -62.58 4.50 -30.31
N LYS A 16 -63.20 5.13 -29.32
CA LYS A 16 -63.66 6.53 -29.43
C LYS A 16 -62.42 7.43 -29.59
N THR A 17 -62.31 8.07 -30.74
CA THR A 17 -61.34 9.12 -31.04
C THR A 17 -61.68 10.38 -30.24
N VAL A 18 -60.95 10.59 -29.14
CA VAL A 18 -60.95 11.88 -28.44
C VAL A 18 -60.16 12.87 -29.30
N ARG A 19 -60.85 13.84 -29.89
CA ARG A 19 -60.23 15.00 -30.56
C ARG A 19 -59.51 15.84 -29.49
N ILE A 20 -58.19 15.72 -29.44
CA ILE A 20 -57.33 16.64 -28.67
C ILE A 20 -57.21 17.93 -29.48
N GLY A 21 -57.62 19.05 -28.89
CA GLY A 21 -57.52 20.39 -29.48
C GLY A 21 -56.08 20.83 -29.77
N PRO A 22 -55.89 22.00 -30.44
CA PRO A 22 -54.62 22.40 -31.03
C PRO A 22 -53.53 22.53 -29.97
N LYS A 23 -52.51 21.67 -30.07
CA LYS A 23 -51.27 21.76 -29.28
C LYS A 23 -50.61 23.12 -29.56
N LYS A 24 -50.74 24.06 -28.62
CA LYS A 24 -49.95 25.30 -28.61
C LYS A 24 -48.46 24.92 -28.64
N ARG A 25 -47.73 25.48 -29.61
CA ARG A 25 -46.28 25.30 -29.84
C ARG A 25 -45.47 25.73 -28.60
N LEU A 26 -45.07 24.76 -27.77
CA LEU A 26 -44.01 24.89 -26.75
C LEU A 26 -42.62 24.53 -27.32
N THR A 27 -42.47 24.46 -28.64
CA THR A 27 -41.31 23.82 -29.30
C THR A 27 -40.01 24.63 -29.19
N GLY A 28 -40.06 25.96 -29.09
CA GLY A 28 -38.85 26.81 -29.06
C GLY A 28 -38.07 26.74 -27.73
N ALA A 29 -38.77 26.82 -26.59
CA ALA A 29 -38.13 26.77 -25.27
C ALA A 29 -37.61 25.37 -24.90
N VAL A 30 -38.28 24.31 -25.35
CA VAL A 30 -37.85 22.93 -25.11
C VAL A 30 -36.61 22.57 -25.94
N MET A 31 -36.49 23.10 -27.17
CA MET A 31 -35.31 22.89 -28.01
C MET A 31 -34.05 23.56 -27.44
N THR A 32 -34.17 24.77 -26.90
CA THR A 32 -33.05 25.50 -26.27
C THR A 32 -32.56 24.85 -24.97
N ILE A 33 -33.48 24.31 -24.14
CA ILE A 33 -33.11 23.55 -22.93
C ILE A 33 -32.34 22.27 -23.28
N ASN A 34 -32.73 21.55 -24.34
CA ASN A 34 -32.03 20.34 -24.78
C ASN A 34 -30.65 20.65 -25.39
N GLY A 35 -30.52 21.79 -26.09
CA GLY A 35 -29.24 22.31 -26.57
C GLY A 35 -28.24 22.54 -25.44
N ARG A 36 -28.63 23.35 -24.45
CA ARG A 36 -27.79 23.64 -23.26
C ARG A 36 -27.42 22.37 -22.48
N LYS A 37 -28.34 21.41 -22.35
CA LYS A 37 -28.05 20.12 -21.72
C LYS A 37 -27.01 19.29 -22.48
N ARG A 38 -26.97 19.39 -23.81
CA ARG A 38 -26.00 18.66 -24.65
C ARG A 38 -24.64 19.35 -24.56
N GLU A 39 -24.61 20.67 -24.65
CA GLU A 39 -23.41 21.49 -24.49
C GLU A 39 -22.75 21.26 -23.14
N ALA A 40 -23.49 21.37 -22.03
CA ALA A 40 -22.97 21.11 -20.69
C ALA A 40 -22.44 19.68 -20.53
N SER A 41 -23.06 18.69 -21.19
CA SER A 41 -22.55 17.31 -21.15
C SER A 41 -21.24 17.15 -21.92
N GLN A 42 -21.13 17.78 -23.08
CA GLN A 42 -19.91 17.79 -23.88
C GLN A 42 -18.80 18.56 -23.19
N GLU A 43 -19.14 19.64 -22.51
CA GLU A 43 -18.20 20.41 -21.71
C GLU A 43 -17.68 19.61 -20.52
N LEU A 44 -18.55 18.93 -19.76
CA LEU A 44 -18.10 18.00 -18.73
C LEU A 44 -17.15 16.95 -19.30
N LEU A 45 -17.48 16.34 -20.45
CA LEU A 45 -16.58 15.39 -21.11
C LEU A 45 -15.22 16.03 -21.42
N ARG A 46 -15.19 17.22 -22.03
CA ARG A 46 -13.93 17.95 -22.32
C ARG A 46 -13.13 18.28 -21.05
N LEU A 47 -13.80 18.64 -19.96
CA LEU A 47 -13.14 18.94 -18.68
C LEU A 47 -12.41 17.72 -18.10
N PHE A 48 -12.94 16.51 -18.33
CA PHE A 48 -12.38 15.27 -17.83
C PHE A 48 -11.51 14.51 -18.85
N GLU A 49 -11.71 14.72 -20.15
CA GLU A 49 -10.90 14.11 -21.22
C GLU A 49 -9.45 14.58 -21.14
N GLY A 50 -8.50 13.65 -21.34
CA GLY A 50 -7.06 13.93 -21.31
C GLY A 50 -6.46 14.11 -19.90
N ARG A 51 -7.27 14.15 -18.84
CA ARG A 51 -6.76 14.20 -17.45
C ARG A 51 -6.46 12.79 -16.93
N GLN A 52 -5.27 12.60 -16.36
CA GLN A 52 -4.99 11.40 -15.59
C GLN A 52 -5.80 11.44 -14.28
N LEU A 53 -6.39 10.32 -13.89
CA LEU A 53 -7.30 10.14 -12.73
C LEU A 53 -6.72 10.49 -11.34
N TRP A 54 -5.55 11.13 -11.24
CA TRP A 54 -4.75 11.25 -10.01
C TRP A 54 -3.90 12.53 -9.92
N THR A 55 -3.92 13.38 -10.94
CA THR A 55 -3.39 14.74 -10.82
C THR A 55 -4.53 15.61 -10.27
N PRO A 56 -4.49 16.02 -8.99
CA PRO A 56 -5.47 16.98 -8.50
C PRO A 56 -5.38 18.19 -9.42
N PRO A 57 -6.49 18.68 -9.97
CA PRO A 57 -6.48 19.91 -10.73
C PRO A 57 -6.05 20.99 -9.75
N THR A 58 -4.81 21.43 -9.87
CA THR A 58 -4.23 22.53 -9.09
C THR A 58 -4.85 23.87 -9.47
N THR A 59 -5.79 23.90 -10.41
CA THR A 59 -6.41 25.13 -10.89
C THR A 59 -7.81 25.26 -10.31
N GLY A 60 -8.02 26.34 -9.54
CA GLY A 60 -9.34 26.74 -9.07
C GLY A 60 -10.37 26.88 -10.20
N GLU A 61 -9.89 27.07 -11.45
CA GLU A 61 -10.70 27.08 -12.67
C GLU A 61 -11.49 25.79 -12.91
N PHE A 62 -10.90 24.61 -12.70
CA PHE A 62 -11.63 23.34 -12.89
C PHE A 62 -12.77 23.20 -11.88
N ASP A 63 -12.47 23.48 -10.62
CA ASP A 63 -13.42 23.44 -9.52
C ASP A 63 -14.55 24.45 -9.72
N GLN A 64 -14.18 25.69 -10.09
CA GLN A 64 -15.12 26.76 -10.43
C GLN A 64 -16.02 26.35 -11.60
N ARG A 65 -15.48 25.78 -12.67
CA ARG A 65 -16.27 25.43 -13.85
C ARG A 65 -17.28 24.32 -13.57
N ILE A 66 -16.92 23.31 -12.79
CA ILE A 66 -17.89 22.28 -12.35
C ILE A 66 -19.01 22.93 -11.53
N ARG A 67 -18.67 23.87 -10.65
CA ARG A 67 -19.64 24.59 -9.81
C ARG A 67 -20.58 25.45 -10.64
N GLU A 68 -20.08 26.14 -11.66
CA GLU A 68 -20.87 26.91 -12.62
C GLU A 68 -21.85 26.00 -13.37
N ILE A 69 -21.37 24.88 -13.95
CA ILE A 69 -22.23 23.91 -14.63
C ILE A 69 -23.33 23.37 -13.70
N ALA A 70 -22.99 23.07 -12.44
CA ALA A 70 -23.96 22.60 -11.46
C ALA A 70 -25.02 23.64 -11.11
N THR A 71 -24.68 24.92 -11.18
CA THR A 71 -25.58 26.04 -10.86
C THR A 71 -26.43 26.45 -12.06
N GLU A 72 -25.83 26.56 -13.25
CA GLU A 72 -26.48 27.00 -14.48
C GLU A 72 -27.33 25.91 -15.13
N VAL A 73 -26.86 24.66 -15.09
CA VAL A 73 -27.53 23.53 -15.75
C VAL A 73 -27.61 22.32 -14.79
N PRO A 74 -28.39 22.39 -13.68
CA PRO A 74 -28.46 21.31 -12.68
C PRO A 74 -28.81 19.93 -13.26
N VAL A 75 -29.63 19.90 -14.33
CA VAL A 75 -30.01 18.65 -15.00
C VAL A 75 -28.79 17.93 -15.61
N ALA A 76 -27.72 18.65 -15.95
CA ALA A 76 -26.48 18.04 -16.44
C ALA A 76 -25.83 17.14 -15.38
N CYS A 77 -25.92 17.48 -14.09
CA CYS A 77 -25.40 16.66 -12.99
C CYS A 77 -26.10 15.31 -12.86
N SER A 78 -27.30 15.14 -13.44
CA SER A 78 -28.01 13.87 -13.45
C SER A 78 -27.50 12.89 -14.51
N LYS A 79 -26.75 13.37 -15.51
CA LYS A 79 -26.17 12.53 -16.55
C LYS A 79 -24.88 11.88 -16.07
N LYS A 80 -24.66 10.64 -16.49
CA LYS A 80 -23.40 9.94 -16.24
C LYS A 80 -22.34 10.42 -17.23
N VAL A 81 -21.19 10.84 -16.71
CA VAL A 81 -20.00 11.17 -17.50
C VAL A 81 -19.29 9.86 -17.84
N HIS A 82 -19.03 9.62 -19.13
CA HIS A 82 -18.38 8.39 -19.56
C HIS A 82 -16.88 8.65 -19.71
N LEU A 83 -16.06 8.05 -18.83
CA LEU A 83 -14.60 8.07 -18.91
C LEU A 83 -14.11 6.67 -19.19
N PHE A 84 -13.26 6.49 -20.20
CA PHE A 84 -12.74 5.18 -20.60
C PHE A 84 -13.85 4.14 -20.84
N GLY A 85 -14.94 4.56 -21.49
CA GLY A 85 -16.12 3.72 -21.75
C GLY A 85 -16.97 3.37 -20.52
N LYS A 86 -16.63 3.90 -19.33
CA LYS A 86 -17.33 3.60 -18.07
C LYS A 86 -18.11 4.82 -17.57
N PRO A 87 -19.38 4.66 -17.18
CA PRO A 87 -20.19 5.77 -16.70
C PRO A 87 -19.97 6.05 -15.21
N PHE A 88 -19.74 7.33 -14.88
CA PHE A 88 -19.55 7.85 -13.53
C PHE A 88 -20.57 8.95 -13.23
N SER A 89 -21.03 9.06 -11.97
CA SER A 89 -21.79 10.24 -11.54
C SER A 89 -20.85 11.44 -11.40
N LEU A 90 -21.37 12.64 -11.63
CA LEU A 90 -20.55 13.85 -11.47
C LEU A 90 -20.03 14.00 -10.04
N LEU A 91 -20.88 13.70 -9.04
CA LEU A 91 -20.50 13.75 -7.63
C LEU A 91 -19.33 12.79 -7.31
N TYR A 92 -19.34 11.58 -7.88
CA TYR A 92 -18.22 10.65 -7.73
C TYR A 92 -16.93 11.25 -8.29
N LEU A 93 -16.98 11.85 -9.49
CA LEU A 93 -15.80 12.47 -10.11
C LEU A 93 -15.29 13.64 -9.29
N THR A 94 -16.16 14.49 -8.74
CA THR A 94 -15.71 15.58 -7.86
C THR A 94 -14.92 15.07 -6.64
N CYS A 95 -15.27 13.89 -6.13
CA CYS A 95 -14.52 13.27 -5.04
C CYS A 95 -13.18 12.69 -5.52
N VAL A 96 -13.15 12.06 -6.70
CA VAL A 96 -11.91 11.52 -7.29
C VAL A 96 -10.88 12.63 -7.52
N TYR A 97 -11.32 13.77 -8.04
CA TYR A 97 -10.45 14.90 -8.36
C TYR A 97 -10.22 15.84 -7.17
N GLY A 98 -10.76 15.55 -5.98
CA GLY A 98 -10.53 16.36 -4.79
C GLY A 98 -11.06 17.80 -4.92
N CYS A 99 -12.22 17.97 -5.55
CA CYS A 99 -12.90 19.27 -5.66
C CYS A 99 -13.22 19.86 -4.28
N SER A 100 -13.44 21.18 -4.23
CA SER A 100 -13.76 21.88 -2.99
C SER A 100 -15.12 21.44 -2.44
N MET A 101 -15.30 21.67 -1.14
CA MET A 101 -16.57 21.46 -0.45
C MET A 101 -17.72 22.22 -1.12
N GLU A 102 -17.50 23.46 -1.56
CA GLU A 102 -18.51 24.28 -2.23
C GLU A 102 -18.99 23.62 -3.52
N THR A 103 -18.06 23.08 -4.31
CA THR A 103 -18.36 22.38 -5.55
C THR A 103 -19.08 21.06 -5.29
N VAL A 104 -18.65 20.27 -4.31
CA VAL A 104 -19.34 19.04 -3.89
C VAL A 104 -20.78 19.35 -3.45
N LYS A 105 -20.98 20.40 -2.64
CA LYS A 105 -22.30 20.88 -2.23
C LYS A 105 -23.16 21.30 -3.42
N ALA A 106 -22.60 22.07 -4.36
CA ALA A 106 -23.32 22.50 -5.56
C ALA A 106 -23.78 21.32 -6.41
N VAL A 107 -22.89 20.37 -6.70
CA VAL A 107 -23.22 19.16 -7.47
C VAL A 107 -24.23 18.28 -6.73
N HIS A 108 -24.10 18.13 -5.41
CA HIS A 108 -25.07 17.36 -4.61
C HIS A 108 -26.45 18.03 -4.61
N ARG A 109 -26.54 19.35 -4.44
CA ARG A 109 -27.82 20.10 -4.51
C ARG A 109 -28.48 19.99 -5.88
N ALA A 110 -27.69 20.06 -6.94
CA ALA A 110 -28.18 19.92 -8.32
C ALA A 110 -28.74 18.51 -8.59
N TYR A 111 -28.14 17.47 -8.00
CA TYR A 111 -28.63 16.09 -8.16
C TYR A 111 -28.44 15.23 -6.89
N PRO A 112 -29.36 15.33 -5.90
CA PRO A 112 -29.20 14.67 -4.59
C PRO A 112 -29.08 13.15 -4.65
N LYS A 113 -29.73 12.52 -5.64
CA LYS A 113 -29.68 11.07 -5.83
C LYS A 113 -28.28 10.55 -6.14
N ALA A 114 -27.36 11.41 -6.60
CA ALA A 114 -25.97 11.04 -6.92
C ALA A 114 -25.22 10.45 -5.72
N ILE A 115 -25.57 10.84 -4.49
CA ILE A 115 -24.87 10.38 -3.29
C ILE A 115 -24.98 8.87 -3.08
N ARG A 116 -26.06 8.26 -3.56
CA ARG A 116 -26.31 6.81 -3.52
C ARG A 116 -25.91 6.09 -4.81
N GLN A 117 -25.42 6.83 -5.81
CA GLN A 117 -25.06 6.24 -7.10
C GLN A 117 -23.67 5.64 -7.05
N GLN A 118 -23.65 4.33 -7.12
CA GLN A 118 -22.45 3.54 -7.29
C GLN A 118 -21.91 3.69 -8.74
N CYS A 119 -20.59 3.81 -8.90
CA CYS A 119 -19.98 3.73 -10.21
C CYS A 119 -20.18 2.32 -10.79
N VAL A 120 -20.49 2.22 -12.08
CA VAL A 120 -20.90 0.92 -12.67
C VAL A 120 -19.78 -0.11 -12.62
N ALA A 121 -18.53 0.32 -12.77
CA ALA A 121 -17.40 -0.60 -12.89
C ALA A 121 -16.99 -1.28 -11.58
N LYS A 122 -17.14 -0.61 -10.43
CA LYS A 122 -16.58 -1.06 -9.15
C LYS A 122 -17.58 -1.03 -7.99
N ARG A 123 -18.79 -0.56 -8.27
CA ARG A 123 -19.82 -0.21 -7.29
C ARG A 123 -19.37 0.76 -6.19
N LEU A 124 -18.41 1.64 -6.51
CA LEU A 124 -17.92 2.63 -5.55
C LEU A 124 -18.92 3.77 -5.41
N LEU A 125 -19.32 4.05 -4.17
CA LEU A 125 -20.04 5.28 -3.82
C LEU A 125 -19.09 6.50 -3.85
N PRO A 126 -19.64 7.73 -3.94
CA PRO A 126 -18.86 8.95 -3.74
C PRO A 126 -18.04 8.95 -2.45
N LEU A 127 -18.57 8.38 -1.36
CA LEU A 127 -17.84 8.26 -0.09
C LEU A 127 -16.55 7.41 -0.22
N HIS A 128 -16.58 6.30 -0.98
CA HIS A 128 -15.38 5.50 -1.22
C HIS A 128 -14.32 6.29 -2.00
N ALA A 129 -14.75 7.11 -2.97
CA ALA A 129 -13.84 8.00 -3.68
C ALA A 129 -13.30 9.09 -2.73
N ALA A 130 -14.15 9.76 -1.97
CA ALA A 130 -13.69 10.80 -1.05
C ALA A 130 -12.69 10.26 -0.02
N ALA A 131 -12.92 9.04 0.49
CA ALA A 131 -12.04 8.36 1.42
C ALA A 131 -10.68 7.98 0.79
N ARG A 132 -10.68 7.45 -0.44
CA ARG A 132 -9.46 6.98 -1.14
C ARG A 132 -8.59 8.11 -1.70
N PHE A 133 -9.22 9.14 -2.24
CA PHE A 133 -8.55 10.18 -3.01
C PHE A 133 -8.23 11.40 -2.15
N GLY A 134 -7.76 12.49 -2.74
CA GLY A 134 -7.26 13.68 -2.04
C GLY A 134 -8.30 14.67 -1.51
N CYS A 135 -9.59 14.31 -1.35
CA CYS A 135 -10.60 15.21 -0.77
C CYS A 135 -10.22 15.75 0.62
N ALA A 136 -10.84 16.82 1.08
CA ALA A 136 -10.74 17.21 2.49
C ALA A 136 -11.71 16.38 3.37
N VAL A 137 -11.47 16.37 4.69
CA VAL A 137 -12.26 15.60 5.66
C VAL A 137 -13.70 16.10 5.76
N ASP A 138 -13.89 17.40 5.60
CA ASP A 138 -15.19 18.05 5.53
C ASP A 138 -16.10 17.41 4.45
N VAL A 139 -15.56 17.05 3.29
CA VAL A 139 -16.30 16.36 2.23
C VAL A 139 -16.79 14.99 2.72
N LEU A 140 -15.98 14.26 3.49
CA LEU A 140 -16.41 12.99 4.08
C LEU A 140 -17.54 13.22 5.09
N GLU A 141 -17.38 14.19 6.00
CA GLU A 141 -18.40 14.59 6.98
C GLU A 141 -19.74 14.87 6.29
N TYR A 142 -19.71 15.69 5.24
CA TYR A 142 -20.89 16.02 4.46
C TYR A 142 -21.52 14.79 3.79
N LEU A 143 -20.73 13.93 3.15
CA LEU A 143 -21.27 12.74 2.50
C LEU A 143 -21.89 11.76 3.51
N ILE A 144 -21.27 11.60 4.68
CA ILE A 144 -21.78 10.74 5.77
C ILE A 144 -23.04 11.32 6.39
N GLN A 145 -23.11 12.64 6.58
CA GLN A 145 -24.30 13.32 7.09
C GLN A 145 -25.54 13.04 6.23
N TYR A 146 -25.39 13.02 4.90
CA TYR A 146 -26.51 12.82 3.97
C TYR A 146 -26.76 11.35 3.59
N TYR A 147 -25.77 10.47 3.77
CA TYR A 147 -25.93 9.04 3.49
C TYR A 147 -25.06 8.17 4.41
N PRO A 148 -25.43 8.04 5.71
CA PRO A 148 -24.62 7.33 6.70
C PRO A 148 -24.47 5.83 6.40
N GLU A 149 -25.45 5.22 5.74
CA GLU A 149 -25.39 3.81 5.33
C GLU A 149 -24.27 3.53 4.31
N ALA A 150 -23.71 4.57 3.69
CA ALA A 150 -22.53 4.45 2.84
C ALA A 150 -21.31 3.91 3.58
N LEU A 151 -21.19 4.10 4.90
CA LEU A 151 -20.10 3.57 5.72
C LEU A 151 -20.08 2.03 5.71
N LYS A 152 -21.27 1.43 5.75
CA LYS A 152 -21.46 -0.03 5.76
C LYS A 152 -21.53 -0.64 4.37
N THR A 153 -21.67 0.19 3.34
CA THR A 153 -21.77 -0.28 1.96
C THR A 153 -20.40 -0.70 1.48
N LYS A 154 -20.21 -1.99 1.23
CA LYS A 154 -18.99 -2.52 0.62
C LYS A 154 -19.01 -2.33 -0.89
N ASP A 155 -17.86 -2.10 -1.48
CA ASP A 155 -17.72 -2.13 -2.94
C ASP A 155 -17.71 -3.56 -3.50
N ASN A 156 -17.69 -3.70 -4.83
CA ASN A 156 -17.72 -5.03 -5.45
C ASN A 156 -16.33 -5.60 -5.79
N GLU A 157 -15.25 -4.81 -5.72
CA GLU A 157 -13.93 -5.28 -6.14
C GLU A 157 -13.28 -6.13 -5.06
N CYS A 158 -13.24 -5.58 -3.84
CA CYS A 158 -12.56 -6.21 -2.72
C CYS A 158 -13.48 -6.31 -1.50
N ALA A 159 -14.78 -6.02 -1.69
CA ALA A 159 -15.71 -5.83 -0.60
C ALA A 159 -15.23 -4.73 0.37
N ASP A 160 -14.57 -3.69 -0.18
CA ASP A 160 -13.94 -2.67 0.64
C ASP A 160 -14.97 -1.70 1.21
N SER A 161 -14.86 -1.40 2.50
CA SER A 161 -15.49 -0.25 3.15
C SER A 161 -14.77 1.07 2.78
N PRO A 162 -15.39 2.23 3.04
CA PRO A 162 -14.72 3.51 2.87
C PRO A 162 -13.40 3.62 3.66
N LEU A 163 -13.34 3.06 4.88
CA LEU A 163 -12.12 3.03 5.69
C LEU A 163 -11.02 2.22 5.02
N GLN A 164 -11.33 1.04 4.50
CA GLN A 164 -10.37 0.21 3.76
C GLN A 164 -9.85 0.94 2.51
N ARG A 165 -10.73 1.65 1.80
CA ARG A 165 -10.34 2.48 0.66
C ARG A 165 -9.44 3.66 1.04
N ALA A 166 -9.63 4.28 2.21
CA ALA A 166 -8.72 5.30 2.73
C ALA A 166 -7.33 4.72 3.04
N CYS A 167 -7.28 3.56 3.71
CA CYS A 167 -6.03 2.86 4.01
C CYS A 167 -5.30 2.45 2.71
N TYR A 168 -6.03 1.93 1.72
CA TYR A 168 -5.45 1.60 0.41
C TYR A 168 -4.91 2.84 -0.32
N GLY A 169 -5.61 3.97 -0.22
CA GLY A 169 -5.13 5.25 -0.72
C GLY A 169 -3.77 5.61 -0.12
N LEU A 170 -3.63 5.46 1.21
CA LEU A 170 -2.40 5.74 1.94
C LEU A 170 -1.26 4.82 1.50
N TYR A 171 -1.51 3.51 1.47
CA TYR A 171 -0.53 2.51 1.03
C TYR A 171 -0.05 2.78 -0.39
N ARG A 172 -0.95 3.14 -1.31
CA ARG A 172 -0.58 3.43 -2.69
C ARG A 172 0.28 4.69 -2.81
N ILE A 173 -0.09 5.78 -2.14
CA ILE A 173 0.72 7.02 -2.17
C ILE A 173 2.09 6.75 -1.57
N HIS A 174 2.14 5.98 -0.49
CA HIS A 174 3.39 5.58 0.13
C HIS A 174 4.27 4.78 -0.85
N HIS A 175 3.70 3.80 -1.55
CA HIS A 175 4.41 3.06 -2.58
C HIS A 175 4.90 3.98 -3.71
N GLU A 176 4.08 4.93 -4.17
CA GLU A 176 4.49 5.91 -5.19
C GLU A 176 5.63 6.81 -4.72
N VAL A 177 5.61 7.26 -3.45
CA VAL A 177 6.70 8.04 -2.85
C VAL A 177 7.98 7.22 -2.73
N ARG A 178 7.87 5.96 -2.26
CA ARG A 178 9.00 5.03 -2.16
C ARG A 178 9.65 4.74 -3.51
N MET A 179 8.85 4.68 -4.57
CA MET A 179 9.32 4.48 -5.94
C MET A 179 9.80 5.77 -6.61
N GLY A 180 9.81 6.91 -5.91
CA GLY A 180 10.23 8.21 -6.46
C GLY A 180 9.28 8.78 -7.52
N ILE A 181 8.05 8.28 -7.61
CA ILE A 181 7.07 8.66 -8.64
C ILE A 181 6.41 9.99 -8.28
N THR A 182 6.21 10.28 -6.99
CA THR A 182 5.57 11.54 -6.56
C THR A 182 6.18 12.09 -5.26
N HIS A 183 6.21 13.42 -5.12
CA HIS A 183 6.68 14.12 -3.90
C HIS A 183 5.54 14.57 -2.96
N LYS A 184 4.38 13.89 -3.00
CA LYS A 184 3.13 14.41 -2.39
C LYS A 184 2.99 14.10 -0.89
N TYR A 185 3.92 14.57 -0.06
CA TYR A 185 3.84 14.48 1.41
C TYR A 185 2.57 15.12 1.98
N ILE A 186 2.09 16.22 1.37
CA ILE A 186 0.86 16.89 1.76
C ILE A 186 -0.34 15.93 1.70
N THR A 187 -0.37 15.01 0.73
CA THR A 187 -1.48 14.06 0.57
C THR A 187 -1.48 12.96 1.63
N ILE A 188 -0.32 12.58 2.17
CA ILE A 188 -0.22 11.60 3.28
C ILE A 188 -0.93 12.14 4.52
N ARG A 189 -0.64 13.40 4.90
CA ARG A 189 -1.27 14.02 6.07
C ARG A 189 -2.79 14.11 5.93
N TYR A 190 -3.31 14.47 4.75
CA TYR A 190 -4.75 14.50 4.51
C TYR A 190 -5.40 13.11 4.63
N LEU A 191 -4.72 12.06 4.16
CA LEU A 191 -5.23 10.70 4.30
C LEU A 191 -5.22 10.24 5.75
N HIS A 192 -4.22 10.61 6.55
CA HIS A 192 -4.22 10.31 7.99
C HIS A 192 -5.45 10.87 8.67
N GLU A 193 -5.74 12.15 8.46
CA GLU A 193 -6.90 12.80 9.08
C GLU A 193 -8.23 12.16 8.65
N LYS A 194 -8.32 11.67 7.41
CA LYS A 194 -9.49 10.88 6.99
C LYS A 194 -9.60 9.55 7.66
N ILE A 195 -8.49 8.82 7.79
CA ILE A 195 -8.50 7.50 8.43
C ILE A 195 -8.89 7.70 9.90
N LYS A 196 -8.29 8.66 10.60
CA LYS A 196 -8.68 9.05 11.96
C LYS A 196 -10.17 9.37 12.07
N TYR A 197 -10.67 10.23 11.18
CA TYR A 197 -12.09 10.57 11.14
C TYR A 197 -12.98 9.34 10.91
N LEU A 198 -12.66 8.49 9.93
CA LEU A 198 -13.41 7.28 9.61
C LEU A 198 -13.39 6.25 10.75
N LEU A 199 -12.26 6.10 11.46
CA LEU A 199 -12.15 5.26 12.66
C LEU A 199 -13.09 5.73 13.78
N ARG A 200 -13.27 7.05 13.94
CA ARG A 200 -14.15 7.63 14.96
C ARG A 200 -15.63 7.46 14.63
N VAL A 201 -16.01 7.57 13.35
CA VAL A 201 -17.43 7.50 12.94
C VAL A 201 -17.94 6.09 12.61
N ASP A 202 -17.03 5.14 12.34
CA ASP A 202 -17.38 3.73 12.12
C ASP A 202 -16.43 2.75 12.87
N PRO A 203 -16.39 2.78 14.22
CA PRO A 203 -15.61 1.81 15.00
C PRO A 203 -15.92 0.33 14.69
N PRO A 204 -17.20 -0.09 14.51
CA PRO A 204 -17.53 -1.46 14.17
C PRO A 204 -16.94 -1.91 12.82
N GLY A 205 -16.89 -1.00 11.84
CA GLY A 205 -16.23 -1.26 10.55
C GLY A 205 -14.75 -1.63 10.69
N VAL A 206 -14.09 -1.17 11.75
CA VAL A 206 -12.70 -1.53 12.11
C VAL A 206 -12.62 -2.89 12.80
N ALA A 207 -13.56 -3.18 13.71
CA ALA A 207 -13.57 -4.42 14.48
C ALA A 207 -13.83 -5.66 13.61
N GLU A 208 -14.69 -5.52 12.60
CA GLU A 208 -15.06 -6.63 11.72
C GLU A 208 -14.06 -6.87 10.57
N GLN A 209 -13.12 -5.95 10.33
CA GLN A 209 -12.31 -5.96 9.12
C GLN A 209 -10.83 -5.95 9.44
N PHE A 210 -10.17 -7.04 9.05
CA PHE A 210 -8.72 -7.27 9.21
C PHE A 210 -7.83 -6.36 8.35
N MET A 211 -8.40 -5.91 7.24
CA MET A 211 -7.63 -5.34 6.13
C MET A 211 -7.07 -3.92 6.36
N PRO A 212 -7.74 -2.99 7.07
CA PRO A 212 -7.16 -1.68 7.38
C PRO A 212 -5.80 -1.80 8.07
N LEU A 213 -5.70 -2.68 9.07
CA LEU A 213 -4.46 -2.94 9.80
C LEU A 213 -3.39 -3.59 8.93
N ASN A 214 -3.74 -4.60 8.14
CA ASN A 214 -2.76 -5.24 7.25
C ASN A 214 -2.18 -4.23 6.23
N ILE A 215 -3.03 -3.36 5.65
CA ILE A 215 -2.59 -2.31 4.72
C ILE A 215 -1.71 -1.27 5.43
N LEU A 216 -2.07 -0.86 6.64
CA LEU A 216 -1.28 0.08 7.44
C LEU A 216 0.07 -0.53 7.84
N CYS A 217 0.10 -1.79 8.31
CA CYS A 217 1.34 -2.50 8.66
C CYS A 217 2.32 -2.65 7.48
N LYS A 218 1.81 -2.67 6.24
CA LYS A 218 2.61 -2.68 5.00
C LYS A 218 3.12 -1.30 4.58
N THR A 219 2.60 -0.23 5.18
CA THR A 219 3.05 1.14 4.94
C THR A 219 4.33 1.39 5.74
N ASP A 220 5.31 2.11 5.19
CA ASP A 220 6.57 2.36 5.92
C ASP A 220 6.27 3.15 7.21
N PRO A 221 6.78 2.69 8.36
CA PRO A 221 6.57 3.35 9.65
C PRO A 221 6.97 4.82 9.67
N GLN A 222 7.91 5.27 8.83
CA GLN A 222 8.32 6.69 8.77
C GLN A 222 7.21 7.61 8.26
N HIS A 223 6.25 7.04 7.52
CA HIS A 223 5.15 7.78 6.93
C HIS A 223 3.83 7.60 7.68
N LEU A 224 3.80 6.75 8.72
CA LEU A 224 2.66 6.61 9.63
C LEU A 224 2.88 7.47 10.86
N SER A 225 1.91 8.33 11.20
CA SER A 225 1.99 9.12 12.42
C SER A 225 1.68 8.22 13.62
N THR A 226 2.43 8.39 14.72
CA THR A 226 2.20 7.64 15.96
C THR A 226 0.76 7.77 16.44
N GLU A 227 0.16 8.96 16.31
CA GLU A 227 -1.24 9.18 16.71
C GLU A 227 -2.22 8.37 15.86
N LEU A 228 -1.91 8.11 14.58
CA LEU A 228 -2.78 7.30 13.72
C LEU A 228 -2.74 5.84 14.15
N MET A 229 -1.54 5.32 14.45
CA MET A 229 -1.38 3.95 14.94
C MET A 229 -2.07 3.76 16.30
N GLU A 230 -1.94 4.71 17.22
CA GLU A 230 -2.65 4.69 18.49
C GLU A 230 -4.16 4.69 18.31
N GLU A 231 -4.70 5.51 17.40
CA GLU A 231 -6.13 5.52 17.11
C GLU A 231 -6.61 4.20 16.49
N VAL A 232 -5.83 3.58 15.60
CA VAL A 232 -6.15 2.28 15.00
C VAL A 232 -6.16 1.18 16.07
N ILE A 233 -5.14 1.15 16.93
CA ILE A 233 -5.04 0.20 18.05
C ILE A 233 -6.20 0.39 19.01
N ARG A 234 -6.52 1.64 19.36
CA ARG A 234 -7.65 1.98 20.24
C ARG A 234 -8.99 1.58 19.62
N ALA A 235 -9.15 1.76 18.32
CA ALA A 235 -10.40 1.43 17.61
C ALA A 235 -10.62 -0.07 17.43
N SER A 236 -9.54 -0.88 17.33
CA SER A 236 -9.67 -2.32 17.15
C SER A 236 -8.46 -3.11 17.69
N PRO A 237 -8.36 -3.29 19.02
CA PRO A 237 -7.26 -4.04 19.62
C PRO A 237 -7.21 -5.50 19.15
N THR A 238 -8.38 -6.09 18.91
CA THR A 238 -8.53 -7.49 18.46
C THR A 238 -8.13 -7.69 17.00
N ALA A 239 -8.31 -6.69 16.13
CA ALA A 239 -7.81 -6.80 14.76
C ALA A 239 -6.29 -6.70 14.73
N VAL A 240 -5.66 -5.97 15.65
CA VAL A 240 -4.19 -5.89 15.75
C VAL A 240 -3.62 -7.26 16.10
N THR A 241 -4.15 -7.90 17.15
CA THR A 241 -3.69 -9.21 17.61
C THR A 241 -3.91 -10.27 16.56
N LYS A 242 -5.10 -10.32 15.92
CA LYS A 242 -5.32 -11.30 14.86
C LYS A 242 -4.45 -11.01 13.62
N CYS A 243 -4.24 -9.73 13.24
CA CYS A 243 -3.34 -9.37 12.15
C CYS A 243 -1.93 -9.90 12.36
N TRP A 244 -1.46 -9.87 13.59
CA TRP A 244 -0.21 -10.51 13.97
C TRP A 244 -0.28 -12.03 13.85
N GLU A 245 -1.33 -12.68 14.34
CA GLU A 245 -1.51 -14.13 14.24
C GLU A 245 -1.52 -14.63 12.78
N GLN A 246 -2.22 -13.94 11.87
CA GLN A 246 -2.26 -14.32 10.46
C GLN A 246 -0.93 -14.06 9.74
N ASP A 247 -0.27 -12.92 10.01
CA ASP A 247 1.06 -12.66 9.42
C ASP A 247 2.09 -13.70 9.91
N ILE A 248 1.96 -14.18 11.15
CA ILE A 248 2.74 -15.31 11.68
C ILE A 248 2.39 -16.59 10.91
N TYR A 249 1.11 -16.91 10.76
CA TYR A 249 0.68 -18.10 10.03
C TYR A 249 1.16 -18.11 8.57
N ASP A 250 0.91 -17.04 7.81
CA ASP A 250 1.24 -16.92 6.38
C ASP A 250 2.74 -16.98 6.10
N SER A 251 3.55 -16.51 7.05
CA SER A 251 5.00 -16.43 6.86
C SER A 251 5.76 -17.66 7.33
N TYR A 252 5.16 -18.48 8.19
CA TYR A 252 5.84 -19.61 8.83
C TYR A 252 5.12 -20.95 8.64
N GLY A 253 3.88 -20.97 8.10
CA GLY A 253 3.07 -22.18 7.96
C GLY A 253 2.76 -22.87 9.30
N MET A 254 2.99 -22.18 10.42
CA MET A 254 2.79 -22.72 11.76
C MET A 254 1.38 -22.44 12.24
N VAL A 255 0.64 -23.50 12.56
CA VAL A 255 -0.52 -23.39 13.45
C VAL A 255 0.04 -23.00 14.83
N VAL A 256 -0.41 -21.89 15.41
CA VAL A 256 -0.13 -21.53 16.81
C VAL A 256 -0.92 -22.52 17.69
N ALA A 257 -0.47 -23.78 17.74
CA ALA A 257 -1.22 -24.87 18.34
C ALA A 257 -0.74 -25.28 19.73
N ASP A 258 0.44 -24.83 20.20
CA ASP A 258 1.05 -25.39 21.41
C ASP A 258 1.72 -24.36 22.33
N THR A 259 1.23 -23.12 22.37
CA THR A 259 1.37 -22.30 23.56
C THR A 259 0.12 -22.51 24.42
N THR A 260 0.31 -23.02 25.65
CA THR A 260 -0.75 -23.38 26.59
C THR A 260 -1.68 -22.22 26.99
N GLU A 261 -1.36 -20.99 26.60
CA GLU A 261 -2.30 -19.88 26.49
C GLU A 261 -2.30 -19.31 25.06
N PRO A 262 -3.46 -19.26 24.39
CA PRO A 262 -3.65 -18.41 23.22
C PRO A 262 -3.20 -16.97 23.51
N LEU A 263 -2.58 -16.27 22.55
CA LEU A 263 -2.28 -14.82 22.69
C LEU A 263 -3.55 -14.05 23.11
N THR A 264 -4.71 -14.47 22.63
CA THR A 264 -6.03 -13.96 23.04
C THR A 264 -6.30 -14.07 24.55
N THR A 265 -5.75 -15.05 25.27
CA THR A 265 -5.84 -15.21 26.74
C THR A 265 -4.88 -14.27 27.47
N LEU A 266 -3.67 -14.05 26.94
CA LEU A 266 -2.73 -13.03 27.42
C LEU A 266 -3.31 -11.61 27.26
N PHE A 267 -4.11 -11.39 26.20
CA PHE A 267 -4.83 -10.15 25.91
C PHE A 267 -6.28 -10.11 26.45
N ALA A 268 -6.72 -11.10 27.23
CA ALA A 268 -8.08 -11.13 27.81
C ALA A 268 -8.20 -10.39 29.16
N LYS A 269 -7.09 -9.95 29.76
CA LYS A 269 -7.04 -9.17 31.02
C LYS A 269 -6.50 -7.72 30.97
N PRO A 270 -6.48 -6.97 29.85
CA PRO A 270 -6.17 -5.55 29.89
C PRO A 270 -7.47 -4.75 30.02
N GLU A 271 -7.67 -4.11 31.17
CA GLU A 271 -8.87 -3.32 31.45
C GLU A 271 -8.92 -2.00 30.64
N THR A 272 -7.83 -1.60 29.96
CA THR A 272 -7.77 -0.36 29.16
C THR A 272 -6.85 -0.47 27.91
N PRO A 273 -7.06 0.36 26.86
CA PRO A 273 -6.13 0.50 25.73
C PRO A 273 -4.70 0.84 26.16
N GLU A 274 -4.53 1.62 27.23
CA GLU A 274 -3.24 1.90 27.86
C GLU A 274 -2.58 0.64 28.42
N SER A 275 -3.35 -0.34 28.91
CA SER A 275 -2.85 -1.64 29.37
C SER A 275 -2.35 -2.50 28.21
N ILE A 276 -2.99 -2.45 27.03
CA ILE A 276 -2.51 -3.16 25.82
C ILE A 276 -1.23 -2.52 25.30
N LEU A 277 -1.18 -1.19 25.24
CA LEU A 277 0.03 -0.44 24.91
C LEU A 277 1.15 -0.71 25.92
N ARG A 278 0.85 -0.72 27.22
CA ARG A 278 1.80 -1.12 28.27
C ARG A 278 2.24 -2.55 28.14
N LEU A 279 1.35 -3.52 27.91
CA LEU A 279 1.70 -4.94 27.77
C LEU A 279 2.61 -5.17 26.55
N LEU A 280 2.31 -4.50 25.43
CA LEU A 280 3.15 -4.47 24.23
C LEU A 280 4.53 -3.81 24.50
N LEU A 281 4.61 -2.93 25.51
CA LEU A 281 5.85 -2.29 25.98
C LEU A 281 6.55 -3.03 27.15
N GLU A 282 5.83 -3.86 27.92
CA GLU A 282 6.28 -4.58 29.13
C GLU A 282 6.76 -6.00 28.82
N ILE A 283 6.21 -6.67 27.79
CA ILE A 283 6.69 -7.99 27.33
C ILE A 283 8.14 -7.91 26.77
N CYS A 284 8.72 -6.71 26.60
CA CYS A 284 10.10 -6.52 26.13
C CYS A 284 10.79 -5.32 26.80
N PRO A 285 11.19 -5.41 28.08
CA PRO A 285 11.38 -4.20 28.87
C PRO A 285 12.73 -3.48 28.71
N ASP A 286 13.86 -4.14 28.46
CA ASP A 286 15.15 -3.48 28.74
C ASP A 286 16.04 -3.14 27.54
N SER A 287 15.94 -3.84 26.39
CA SER A 287 16.76 -3.52 25.21
C SER A 287 16.10 -2.55 24.21
N LEU A 288 14.78 -2.33 24.30
CA LEU A 288 14.00 -1.59 23.31
C LEU A 288 13.59 -0.16 23.72
N ARG A 289 13.74 0.23 25.00
CA ARG A 289 13.49 1.61 25.46
C ARG A 289 14.40 2.67 24.82
N ARG A 290 15.43 2.25 24.08
CA ARG A 290 16.36 3.14 23.36
C ARG A 290 16.18 3.15 21.84
N LEU A 291 15.18 2.47 21.29
CA LEU A 291 15.04 2.31 19.83
C LEU A 291 13.64 2.72 19.32
N PRO A 292 13.53 3.44 18.18
CA PRO A 292 12.23 3.79 17.61
C PRO A 292 11.51 2.55 17.02
N TRP A 293 10.17 2.59 16.99
CA TRP A 293 9.27 1.52 16.51
C TRP A 293 9.56 0.99 15.09
N ASN A 294 10.32 1.74 14.28
CA ASN A 294 10.86 1.28 13.00
C ASN A 294 11.80 0.06 13.09
N LYS A 295 12.19 -0.34 14.30
CA LYS A 295 12.90 -1.59 14.58
C LYS A 295 12.01 -2.73 15.09
N VAL A 296 10.76 -2.50 15.50
CA VAL A 296 9.91 -3.54 16.11
C VAL A 296 9.43 -4.58 15.08
N CYS A 297 9.13 -4.16 13.86
CA CYS A 297 8.90 -5.08 12.73
C CYS A 297 10.19 -5.80 12.28
N TRP A 298 11.36 -5.28 12.67
CA TRP A 298 12.69 -5.80 12.34
C TRP A 298 13.27 -6.73 13.41
N THR A 299 12.87 -6.58 14.68
CA THR A 299 13.10 -7.57 15.75
C THR A 299 12.57 -8.94 15.34
N ARG A 300 11.61 -9.05 14.41
CA ARG A 300 11.15 -10.31 13.83
C ARG A 300 12.26 -11.20 13.23
N LYS A 301 13.23 -10.65 12.50
CA LYS A 301 14.37 -11.41 11.90
C LYS A 301 15.58 -11.46 12.82
N LEU A 302 15.78 -10.42 13.65
CA LEU A 302 16.86 -10.37 14.64
C LEU A 302 16.59 -11.27 15.86
N LEU A 303 15.37 -11.28 16.41
CA LEU A 303 14.93 -12.22 17.46
C LEU A 303 14.89 -13.67 16.95
N LEU A 304 14.66 -13.88 15.64
CA LEU A 304 14.82 -15.20 15.02
C LEU A 304 16.29 -15.64 14.96
N ALA A 305 17.22 -14.71 14.73
CA ALA A 305 18.65 -14.99 14.81
C ALA A 305 19.07 -15.22 16.27
N GLU A 306 18.66 -14.36 17.21
CA GLU A 306 18.90 -14.53 18.65
C GLU A 306 18.26 -15.81 19.21
N HIS A 307 17.03 -16.17 18.84
CA HIS A 307 16.37 -17.40 19.31
C HIS A 307 16.97 -18.67 18.71
N LYS A 308 17.43 -18.62 17.45
CA LYS A 308 18.23 -19.71 16.87
C LYS A 308 19.59 -19.82 17.56
N LEU A 309 20.23 -18.70 17.89
CA LEU A 309 21.49 -18.64 18.63
C LEU A 309 21.33 -19.05 20.11
N SER A 310 20.20 -18.77 20.75
CA SER A 310 19.93 -19.17 22.14
C SER A 310 19.63 -20.67 22.28
N LYS A 311 19.13 -21.31 21.22
CA LYS A 311 19.01 -22.77 21.11
C LYS A 311 20.34 -23.46 20.76
N LEU A 312 21.36 -22.68 20.42
CA LEU A 312 22.73 -23.14 20.17
C LEU A 312 23.64 -22.94 21.39
N ASP A 313 23.08 -22.56 22.56
CA ASP A 313 23.82 -22.56 23.82
C ASP A 313 24.12 -24.02 24.23
N PRO A 314 25.39 -24.45 24.25
CA PRO A 314 25.79 -25.82 24.61
C PRO A 314 25.50 -26.16 26.08
N HIS A 315 25.02 -25.21 26.89
CA HIS A 315 24.61 -25.43 28.27
C HIS A 315 23.10 -25.65 28.48
N SER A 316 22.28 -25.67 27.42
CA SER A 316 20.86 -26.01 27.55
C SER A 316 20.64 -27.53 27.47
N ASP A 317 20.12 -28.09 28.56
CA ASP A 317 20.06 -29.54 28.82
C ASP A 317 19.30 -30.34 27.75
N GLY A 318 20.06 -31.17 27.03
CA GLY A 318 19.75 -32.57 26.71
C GLY A 318 18.36 -32.91 26.18
N ARG A 319 18.20 -32.84 24.84
CA ARG A 319 17.62 -33.90 23.97
C ARG A 319 17.37 -33.35 22.57
N SER A 320 18.34 -33.53 21.67
CA SER A 320 18.09 -33.58 20.24
C SER A 320 19.08 -34.53 19.58
N ASP A 321 18.59 -35.57 18.91
CA ASP A 321 19.38 -36.57 18.17
C ASP A 321 19.96 -36.02 16.85
N LEU A 322 20.37 -34.75 16.82
CA LEU A 322 21.00 -34.12 15.67
C LEU A 322 22.49 -33.94 15.95
N ASP A 323 23.29 -34.43 15.02
CA ASP A 323 24.76 -34.36 15.04
C ASP A 323 25.24 -32.90 15.22
N PRO A 324 25.84 -32.55 16.38
CA PRO A 324 26.35 -31.21 16.67
C PRO A 324 27.44 -30.75 15.69
N ALA A 325 28.09 -31.68 14.96
CA ALA A 325 29.15 -31.37 14.00
C ALA A 325 28.64 -30.77 12.67
N SER A 326 27.33 -30.68 12.45
CA SER A 326 26.75 -30.15 11.21
C SER A 326 26.35 -28.66 11.26
N TYR A 327 26.46 -28.00 12.41
CA TYR A 327 26.05 -26.60 12.56
C TYR A 327 27.20 -25.64 12.28
N THR A 328 27.10 -24.89 11.18
CA THR A 328 28.03 -23.82 10.83
C THR A 328 27.85 -22.63 11.78
N LYS A 329 28.92 -22.16 12.40
CA LYS A 329 29.09 -20.91 13.15
C LYS A 329 28.81 -19.71 12.26
N ASP A 330 27.52 -19.48 12.03
CA ASP A 330 27.04 -18.40 11.20
C ASP A 330 26.89 -17.15 12.07
N TYR A 331 27.79 -16.17 11.92
CA TYR A 331 27.67 -14.92 12.68
C TYR A 331 26.34 -14.22 12.35
N PRO A 332 25.70 -13.54 13.32
CA PRO A 332 24.44 -12.81 13.13
C PRO A 332 24.38 -11.95 11.86
N VAL A 333 25.50 -11.32 11.52
CA VAL A 333 25.64 -10.49 10.32
C VAL A 333 25.43 -11.25 9.00
N HIS A 334 25.84 -12.51 8.91
CA HIS A 334 25.67 -13.35 7.72
C HIS A 334 24.20 -13.72 7.52
N ALA A 335 23.53 -14.17 8.59
CA ALA A 335 22.11 -14.45 8.56
C ALA A 335 21.28 -13.21 8.19
N MET A 336 21.67 -12.04 8.72
CA MET A 336 21.07 -10.76 8.39
C MET A 336 21.20 -10.44 6.90
N VAL A 337 22.39 -10.55 6.31
CA VAL A 337 22.61 -10.27 4.88
C VAL A 337 21.72 -11.13 3.98
N ARG A 338 21.48 -12.40 4.33
CA ARG A 338 20.55 -13.29 3.59
C ARG A 338 19.11 -12.79 3.61
N CYS A 339 18.75 -11.98 4.60
CA CYS A 339 17.39 -11.56 4.88
C CYS A 339 17.06 -10.12 4.47
N VAL A 340 18.04 -9.32 4.07
CA VAL A 340 17.87 -7.88 3.82
C VAL A 340 17.36 -7.61 2.41
N GLU A 341 16.30 -6.80 2.28
CA GLU A 341 15.64 -6.49 1.01
C GLU A 341 16.11 -5.18 0.35
N SER A 342 16.83 -4.31 1.08
CA SER A 342 17.28 -3.03 0.54
C SER A 342 18.59 -2.54 1.16
N ALA A 343 19.32 -1.69 0.42
CA ALA A 343 20.57 -1.09 0.89
C ALA A 343 20.41 -0.24 2.15
N TRP A 344 19.28 0.46 2.28
CA TRP A 344 19.01 1.29 3.46
C TRP A 344 18.88 0.45 4.73
N HIS A 345 18.18 -0.69 4.64
CA HIS A 345 18.08 -1.63 5.75
C HIS A 345 19.45 -2.16 6.15
N LEU A 346 20.29 -2.48 5.15
CA LEU A 346 21.64 -2.98 5.39
C LEU A 346 22.52 -1.95 6.10
N ASP A 347 22.56 -0.69 5.63
CA ASP A 347 23.31 0.41 6.27
C ASP A 347 22.97 0.53 7.75
N ARG A 348 21.68 0.47 8.07
CA ARG A 348 21.20 0.64 9.43
C ARG A 348 21.59 -0.52 10.34
N CYS A 349 21.53 -1.74 9.84
CA CYS A 349 21.87 -2.93 10.62
C CYS A 349 23.38 -3.06 10.81
N MET A 350 24.19 -2.74 9.79
CA MET A 350 25.65 -2.81 9.86
C MET A 350 26.24 -1.96 11.01
N ARG A 351 25.59 -0.84 11.36
CA ARG A 351 25.99 -0.03 12.53
C ARG A 351 25.89 -0.76 13.88
N HIS A 352 25.12 -1.84 13.97
CA HIS A 352 24.99 -2.66 15.19
C HIS A 352 25.95 -3.85 15.20
N PHE A 353 26.52 -4.21 14.04
CA PHE A 353 27.36 -5.40 13.84
C PHE A 353 28.74 -5.04 13.29
N GLU A 354 29.22 -3.82 13.53
CA GLU A 354 30.46 -3.30 12.92
C GLU A 354 31.69 -4.17 13.24
N GLY A 355 31.72 -4.78 14.44
CA GLY A 355 32.77 -5.73 14.83
C GLY A 355 32.64 -7.11 14.19
N GLU A 356 31.42 -7.56 13.86
CA GLU A 356 31.16 -8.90 13.33
C GLU A 356 31.32 -9.00 11.81
N LEU A 357 31.22 -7.87 11.10
CA LEU A 357 31.37 -7.83 9.64
C LEU A 357 32.70 -8.41 9.18
N ASN A 358 33.76 -8.28 9.98
CA ASN A 358 35.12 -8.71 9.61
C ASN A 358 35.39 -10.22 9.79
N HIS A 359 34.40 -10.99 10.24
CA HIS A 359 34.57 -12.41 10.46
C HIS A 359 33.99 -13.17 9.26
N PRO A 360 34.77 -14.03 8.58
CA PRO A 360 34.18 -14.95 7.63
C PRO A 360 33.33 -15.97 8.39
N ASP A 361 32.26 -16.46 7.76
CA ASP A 361 31.55 -17.64 8.25
C ASP A 361 32.44 -18.90 8.21
N ASP A 362 31.95 -20.02 8.71
CA ASP A 362 32.70 -21.29 8.71
C ASP A 362 33.12 -21.81 7.33
N THR A 363 32.47 -21.32 6.28
CA THR A 363 32.83 -21.66 4.91
C THR A 363 33.86 -20.70 4.32
N GLY A 364 34.37 -19.75 5.11
CA GLY A 364 35.27 -18.70 4.67
C GLY A 364 34.57 -17.53 3.94
N ASN A 365 33.23 -17.51 3.91
CA ASN A 365 32.48 -16.48 3.23
C ASN A 365 32.21 -15.30 4.17
N TYR A 366 32.74 -14.13 3.79
CA TYR A 366 32.34 -12.87 4.38
C TYR A 366 30.92 -12.43 3.99
N ALA A 367 30.35 -11.50 4.76
CA ALA A 367 29.04 -10.89 4.51
C ALA A 367 28.86 -10.40 3.06
N LEU A 368 29.90 -9.83 2.44
CA LEU A 368 29.88 -9.43 1.02
C LEU A 368 29.62 -10.59 0.06
N HIS A 369 30.24 -11.75 0.27
CA HIS A 369 30.06 -12.95 -0.56
C HIS A 369 28.63 -13.46 -0.50
N ILE A 370 28.05 -13.46 0.71
CA ILE A 370 26.66 -13.84 0.91
C ILE A 370 25.72 -12.84 0.21
N GLY A 371 25.97 -11.53 0.36
CA GLY A 371 25.17 -10.49 -0.29
C GLY A 371 25.20 -10.61 -1.81
N ILE A 372 26.34 -11.02 -2.36
CA ILE A 372 26.49 -11.38 -3.76
C ILE A 372 25.58 -12.58 -4.09
N ARG A 373 25.73 -13.72 -3.41
CA ARG A 373 24.93 -14.92 -3.70
C ARG A 373 23.42 -14.67 -3.66
N HIS A 374 22.97 -13.83 -2.72
CA HIS A 374 21.56 -13.45 -2.54
C HIS A 374 21.08 -12.29 -3.44
N ARG A 375 21.87 -11.88 -4.43
CA ARG A 375 21.52 -10.85 -5.42
C ARG A 375 21.10 -9.52 -4.79
N LEU A 376 21.77 -9.10 -3.71
CA LEU A 376 21.50 -7.79 -3.12
C LEU A 376 21.74 -6.66 -4.12
N SER A 377 21.00 -5.56 -3.93
CA SER A 377 21.15 -4.35 -4.74
C SER A 377 22.60 -3.84 -4.71
N PHE A 378 23.06 -3.24 -5.81
CA PHE A 378 24.41 -2.68 -5.92
C PHE A 378 24.78 -1.72 -4.80
N LYS A 379 23.84 -0.86 -4.38
CA LYS A 379 24.02 0.05 -3.25
C LYS A 379 24.26 -0.69 -1.92
N ALA A 380 23.65 -1.86 -1.74
CA ALA A 380 23.85 -2.71 -0.57
C ALA A 380 25.23 -3.39 -0.61
N LEU A 381 25.63 -3.91 -1.77
CA LEU A 381 26.97 -4.49 -1.96
C LEU A 381 28.08 -3.45 -1.75
N ALA A 382 27.88 -2.22 -2.21
CA ALA A 382 28.80 -1.11 -1.97
C ALA A 382 28.97 -0.79 -0.48
N LEU A 383 27.88 -0.84 0.30
CA LEU A 383 27.94 -0.67 1.75
C LEU A 383 28.74 -1.79 2.42
N LEU A 384 28.48 -3.05 2.07
CA LEU A 384 29.23 -4.20 2.57
C LEU A 384 30.72 -4.11 2.25
N ALA A 385 31.06 -3.80 0.99
CA ALA A 385 32.45 -3.65 0.56
C ALA A 385 33.16 -2.47 1.21
N LYS A 386 32.42 -1.38 1.51
CA LYS A 386 32.96 -0.23 2.23
C LYS A 386 33.26 -0.56 3.68
N ALA A 387 32.37 -1.29 4.34
CA ALA A 387 32.59 -1.70 5.73
C ALA A 387 33.65 -2.79 5.85
N GLU A 388 33.78 -3.64 4.82
CA GLU A 388 34.76 -4.72 4.79
C GLU A 388 35.57 -4.74 3.50
N PRO A 389 36.64 -3.94 3.43
CA PRO A 389 37.49 -3.86 2.23
C PRO A 389 38.20 -5.18 1.91
N LYS A 390 38.56 -5.96 2.95
CA LYS A 390 39.28 -7.24 2.81
C LYS A 390 38.47 -8.30 2.08
N ALA A 391 37.15 -8.30 2.27
CA ALA A 391 36.26 -9.24 1.62
C ALA A 391 36.32 -9.08 0.09
N VAL A 392 36.49 -7.85 -0.43
CA VAL A 392 36.61 -7.56 -1.87
C VAL A 392 37.81 -8.28 -2.50
N LEU A 393 38.88 -8.46 -1.72
CA LEU A 393 40.14 -9.08 -2.12
C LEU A 393 40.25 -10.54 -1.69
N THR A 394 39.20 -11.11 -1.11
CA THR A 394 39.18 -12.54 -0.79
C THR A 394 38.38 -13.27 -1.85
N HIS A 395 38.85 -14.43 -2.29
CA HIS A 395 38.06 -15.29 -3.17
C HIS A 395 36.85 -15.84 -2.42
N ASP A 396 35.68 -15.86 -3.06
CA ASP A 396 34.55 -16.64 -2.57
C ASP A 396 34.98 -18.13 -2.56
N PRO A 397 35.05 -18.81 -1.41
CA PRO A 397 35.55 -20.17 -1.31
C PRO A 397 34.74 -21.19 -2.11
N MET A 398 33.46 -20.89 -2.40
CA MET A 398 32.59 -21.76 -3.18
C MET A 398 32.79 -21.59 -4.67
N THR A 399 33.02 -20.37 -5.14
CA THR A 399 33.11 -20.08 -6.59
C THR A 399 34.54 -19.93 -7.09
N GLY A 400 35.50 -19.76 -6.19
CA GLY A 400 36.89 -19.40 -6.51
C GLY A 400 37.04 -18.01 -7.15
N LYS A 401 35.97 -17.21 -7.23
CA LYS A 401 35.98 -15.89 -7.87
C LYS A 401 36.04 -14.78 -6.85
N TYR A 402 36.72 -13.69 -7.21
CA TYR A 402 36.64 -12.45 -6.44
C TYR A 402 35.23 -11.83 -6.54
N PRO A 403 34.76 -11.17 -5.47
CA PRO A 403 33.51 -10.41 -5.46
C PRO A 403 33.30 -9.52 -6.69
N LEU A 404 34.34 -8.80 -7.14
CA LEU A 404 34.29 -7.93 -8.32
C LEU A 404 33.94 -8.72 -9.60
N VAL A 405 34.57 -9.88 -9.80
CA VAL A 405 34.31 -10.75 -10.95
C VAL A 405 32.89 -11.32 -10.88
N ALA A 406 32.43 -11.71 -9.69
CA ALA A 406 31.07 -12.21 -9.48
C ALA A 406 30.00 -11.12 -9.72
N ILE A 407 30.28 -9.88 -9.32
CA ILE A 407 29.41 -8.71 -9.56
C ILE A 407 29.35 -8.39 -11.07
N ALA A 408 30.50 -8.37 -11.75
CA ALA A 408 30.58 -8.14 -13.19
C ALA A 408 29.94 -9.29 -14.01
N GLY A 409 29.95 -10.52 -13.50
CA GLY A 409 29.24 -11.64 -14.12
C GLY A 409 27.72 -11.47 -14.11
N ARG A 410 27.14 -10.87 -13.05
CA ARG A 410 25.69 -10.65 -12.96
C ARG A 410 25.13 -9.70 -14.00
N THR A 411 25.92 -8.72 -14.43
CA THR A 411 25.44 -7.72 -15.39
C THR A 411 25.21 -8.38 -16.75
N ARG A 412 26.13 -9.26 -17.16
CA ARG A 412 26.03 -10.01 -18.43
C ARG A 412 24.79 -10.91 -18.50
N ASP A 413 24.42 -11.56 -17.38
CA ASP A 413 23.23 -12.42 -17.35
C ASP A 413 21.92 -11.61 -17.48
N ARG A 414 21.90 -10.36 -16.99
CA ARG A 414 20.73 -9.48 -17.07
C ARG A 414 20.52 -8.88 -18.47
N ASP A 415 21.59 -8.60 -19.19
CA ASP A 415 21.54 -8.06 -20.55
C ASP A 415 20.87 -9.02 -21.56
N SER A 416 20.75 -10.30 -21.21
CA SER A 416 20.03 -11.30 -22.00
C SER A 416 18.50 -11.34 -21.78
N ALA A 417 17.98 -10.69 -20.73
CA ALA A 417 16.60 -10.90 -20.28
C ALA A 417 15.67 -9.66 -20.36
N GLU A 418 16.16 -8.42 -20.27
CA GLU A 418 15.27 -7.22 -20.22
C GLU A 418 15.88 -5.99 -20.89
N THR A 419 15.38 -5.62 -22.08
CA THR A 419 15.99 -4.61 -22.98
C THR A 419 15.43 -3.17 -22.86
N HIS A 420 14.73 -2.78 -21.79
CA HIS A 420 14.03 -1.47 -21.80
C HIS A 420 14.20 -0.54 -20.57
N ALA A 421 15.15 -0.78 -19.67
CA ALA A 421 15.45 0.13 -18.54
C ALA A 421 16.96 0.47 -18.41
N MET A 422 17.66 0.64 -19.54
CA MET A 422 19.12 0.53 -19.59
C MET A 422 19.92 1.74 -19.05
N GLU A 423 19.55 2.99 -19.34
CA GLU A 423 20.48 4.11 -19.09
C GLU A 423 20.64 4.48 -17.59
N TYR A 424 19.57 4.36 -16.79
CA TYR A 424 19.65 4.64 -15.35
C TYR A 424 20.28 3.49 -14.54
N SER A 425 20.34 2.30 -15.14
CA SER A 425 20.84 1.08 -14.50
C SER A 425 22.38 1.03 -14.59
N GLU A 426 22.94 1.29 -15.77
CA GLU A 426 24.38 1.26 -16.02
C GLU A 426 25.19 2.30 -15.22
N ALA A 427 24.67 3.52 -15.05
CA ALA A 427 25.32 4.55 -14.24
C ALA A 427 25.43 4.13 -12.75
N ASN A 428 24.37 3.57 -12.19
CA ASN A 428 24.36 3.03 -10.83
C ASN A 428 25.25 1.78 -10.69
N HIS A 429 25.41 0.98 -11.76
CA HIS A 429 26.30 -0.18 -11.79
C HIS A 429 27.76 0.21 -11.76
N LEU A 430 28.15 1.13 -12.66
CA LEU A 430 29.50 1.68 -12.69
C LEU A 430 29.81 2.39 -11.38
N GLU A 431 28.90 3.21 -10.84
CA GLU A 431 29.10 3.88 -9.56
C GLU A 431 29.32 2.88 -8.41
N ALA A 432 28.57 1.77 -8.37
CA ALA A 432 28.78 0.75 -7.35
C ALA A 432 30.13 0.04 -7.49
N VAL A 433 30.51 -0.38 -8.70
CA VAL A 433 31.84 -0.97 -8.97
C VAL A 433 32.94 0.04 -8.63
N TYR A 434 32.81 1.30 -9.06
CA TYR A 434 33.74 2.38 -8.73
C TYR A 434 33.80 2.68 -7.23
N SER A 435 32.67 2.59 -6.51
CA SER A 435 32.62 2.81 -5.07
C SER A 435 33.35 1.70 -4.29
N VAL A 436 33.26 0.45 -4.75
CA VAL A 436 34.05 -0.68 -4.24
C VAL A 436 35.54 -0.48 -4.55
N LEU A 437 35.87 -0.06 -5.78
CA LEU A 437 37.25 0.21 -6.20
C LEU A 437 37.89 1.40 -5.47
N ARG A 438 37.09 2.39 -5.02
CA ARG A 438 37.57 3.57 -4.28
C ARG A 438 38.09 3.26 -2.88
N VAL A 439 37.72 2.12 -2.30
CA VAL A 439 38.04 1.83 -0.91
C VAL A 439 39.55 1.66 -0.71
N LYS A 440 40.26 1.06 -1.69
CA LYS A 440 41.73 0.95 -1.75
C LYS A 440 42.25 0.67 -3.17
N PRO A 441 42.30 1.67 -4.06
CA PRO A 441 42.58 1.44 -5.48
C PRO A 441 43.95 0.80 -5.74
N GLN A 442 44.98 1.13 -4.94
CA GLN A 442 46.33 0.56 -5.14
C GLN A 442 46.42 -0.93 -4.75
N GLU A 443 45.85 -1.32 -3.61
CA GLU A 443 45.83 -2.73 -3.18
C GLU A 443 45.01 -3.61 -4.15
N ILE A 444 43.93 -3.07 -4.72
CA ILE A 444 43.15 -3.76 -5.75
C ILE A 444 43.94 -3.90 -7.04
N ILE A 445 44.60 -2.83 -7.50
CA ILE A 445 45.44 -2.86 -8.71
C ILE A 445 46.60 -3.85 -8.52
N GLU A 446 47.24 -3.88 -7.36
CA GLU A 446 48.32 -4.83 -7.06
C GLU A 446 47.81 -6.27 -6.97
N THR A 447 46.66 -6.51 -6.35
CA THR A 447 46.03 -7.84 -6.29
C THR A 447 45.63 -8.33 -7.69
N MET A 448 45.05 -7.45 -8.52
CA MET A 448 44.74 -7.74 -9.93
C MET A 448 46.00 -7.93 -10.80
N ARG A 449 47.14 -7.34 -10.42
CA ARG A 449 48.43 -7.58 -11.09
C ARG A 449 49.07 -8.91 -10.67
N LEU A 450 48.86 -9.34 -9.43
CA LEU A 450 49.42 -10.57 -8.87
C LEU A 450 48.60 -11.82 -9.24
N GLY A 451 47.28 -11.73 -9.35
CA GLY A 451 46.41 -12.77 -9.89
C GLY A 451 46.16 -12.53 -11.38
N LYS A 452 46.82 -13.26 -12.28
CA LYS A 452 46.58 -13.13 -13.74
C LYS A 452 45.10 -13.38 -14.10
N ALA A 453 44.49 -12.34 -14.67
CA ALA A 453 43.14 -12.20 -15.28
C ALA A 453 41.97 -11.92 -14.32
#